data_AF-A0A316TZU1-F1
#
_entry.id   AF-A0A316TZU1-F1
#
_cell.length_a   1.000
_cell.length_b   1.000
_cell.length_c   1.000
_cell.angle_alpha   90.00
_cell.angle_beta   90.00
_cell.angle_gamma   90.00
#
_symmetry.space_group_name_H-M   'P 1'
#
loop_
_entity.id
_entity.type
_entity.pdbx_description
1 polymer ?
#
loop_
_entity_poly.entity_id
_entity_poly.type
_entity_poly.pdbx_seq_one_letter_code
_entity_poly.pdbx_strand_id
1 'polypeptide(L)'
;MPPVPVRCTDTLTRCVPFPCWTNVTPTIPLVPNSNSPSAIMGMSTTAATAPRQTITVIDNRTGKSYEFPITRNSVKAVDFKKVSSQRRPTFGAEHADREEDETEGGLRVHDPGFMNTTVIESRITYINGTDGVLRYRGYPIEQLAESSNHLESSYLLIYGQLPTKEQYRLWEDEILHHSYVHEDMTQLIRAHRYDSHPMLILSSGFASLGAFAPEANPSLQGQKLYTKGDASLAIMDKQIYRIMGKAITLAAMSYRVRQGRPFNRPPVGLSYAGTFLYLLDTLNEREYRPNPVFEKALDVLFLLHADHELNASCATGLQVGSTLADPYSVVSAACAALSGPLHGGANQSVVEMLGRIGSPDKVPEFLEKVKRKEEVLSGFGHRVYKTTDPRSKVIRKIADDVFKITGRSPLLDTALALNDAANKDDYFVSRKLGANVDYWSGLIYTQIGFPTDMFTVIFAVARVAGWLAHWRQMMLQQKVTIWRPRQIYVGEGERDYVSIEKRASAAEGEGERSNAPVPVHHGGDSRRRALASYVDEKGRQFVGGSKL
;
A
#
# COMPACT_ATOMS: atom_id res chain seq x y z
N MET A 1 21.79 -8.17 -53.84
CA MET A 1 23.06 -7.64 -54.36
C MET A 1 23.78 -6.92 -53.23
N PRO A 2 24.93 -7.40 -52.74
CA PRO A 2 25.98 -6.53 -52.19
C PRO A 2 26.94 -6.13 -53.35
N PRO A 3 28.04 -5.35 -53.21
CA PRO A 3 28.79 -4.99 -51.99
C PRO A 3 29.48 -3.57 -51.98
N VAL A 4 30.41 -3.37 -51.02
CA VAL A 4 31.65 -2.52 -50.98
C VAL A 4 31.53 -1.00 -50.62
N PRO A 5 32.61 -0.33 -50.10
CA PRO A 5 32.73 0.20 -48.71
C PRO A 5 33.41 1.61 -48.62
N VAL A 6 33.92 1.99 -47.43
CA VAL A 6 35.24 2.66 -47.15
C VAL A 6 35.24 3.99 -46.35
N ARG A 7 36.14 3.97 -45.34
CA ARG A 7 37.01 5.01 -44.72
C ARG A 7 36.55 5.83 -43.51
N CYS A 8 37.27 5.55 -42.42
CA CYS A 8 37.77 6.50 -41.44
C CYS A 8 38.60 7.63 -42.09
N THR A 9 38.48 8.82 -41.51
CA THR A 9 39.55 9.81 -41.42
C THR A 9 39.44 10.53 -40.08
N ASP A 10 40.54 10.50 -39.33
CA ASP A 10 40.78 11.28 -38.13
C ASP A 10 40.85 12.78 -38.47
N THR A 11 40.38 13.63 -37.55
CA THR A 11 41.05 14.91 -37.26
C THR A 11 40.66 15.41 -35.87
N LEU A 12 41.71 15.60 -35.07
CA LEU A 12 41.76 16.22 -33.74
C LEU A 12 41.11 17.60 -33.69
N THR A 13 40.37 17.93 -32.61
CA THR A 13 40.81 19.00 -31.68
C THR A 13 39.95 19.11 -30.39
N ARG A 14 40.66 18.94 -29.27
CA ARG A 14 40.58 19.65 -27.97
C ARG A 14 39.35 19.52 -27.06
N CYS A 15 39.60 18.74 -26.01
CA CYS A 15 38.97 18.72 -24.70
C CYS A 15 39.01 20.08 -23.96
N VAL A 16 37.93 20.35 -23.21
CA VAL A 16 37.91 21.27 -22.06
C VAL A 16 37.23 20.52 -20.90
N PRO A 17 37.91 20.20 -19.78
CA PRO A 17 37.28 19.60 -18.62
C PRO A 17 36.92 20.66 -17.57
N PHE A 18 35.66 20.64 -17.11
CA PHE A 18 35.19 21.39 -15.94
C PHE A 18 35.67 20.71 -14.64
N PRO A 19 36.14 21.47 -13.63
CA PRO A 19 36.80 20.89 -12.46
C PRO A 19 35.84 20.50 -11.32
N CYS A 20 36.27 19.44 -10.65
CA CYS A 20 35.76 18.85 -9.41
C CYS A 20 35.95 19.82 -8.23
N TRP A 21 34.93 19.97 -7.40
CA TRP A 21 35.01 20.74 -6.14
C TRP A 21 35.52 19.84 -5.02
N THR A 22 36.70 20.15 -4.49
CA THR A 22 37.29 19.53 -3.31
C THR A 22 37.19 20.43 -2.07
N ASN A 23 37.12 19.75 -0.94
CA ASN A 23 37.02 20.24 0.44
C ASN A 23 38.02 21.35 0.81
N VAL A 24 37.54 22.32 1.59
CA VAL A 24 38.36 23.30 2.31
C VAL A 24 38.22 23.05 3.81
N THR A 25 39.31 22.62 4.44
CA THR A 25 39.56 22.72 5.89
C THR A 25 40.56 23.85 6.13
N PRO A 26 40.35 24.77 7.07
CA PRO A 26 41.33 25.81 7.38
C PRO A 26 42.34 25.34 8.43
N THR A 27 43.61 25.51 8.09
CA THR A 27 44.80 25.41 8.95
C THR A 27 44.96 26.68 9.80
N ILE A 28 45.30 26.50 11.09
CA ILE A 28 45.67 27.57 12.04
C ILE A 28 47.19 27.50 12.26
N PRO A 29 47.93 28.63 12.37
CA PRO A 29 49.39 28.63 12.49
C PRO A 29 49.87 28.38 13.93
N LEU A 30 51.05 27.79 14.03
CA LEU A 30 51.83 27.51 15.26
C LEU A 30 52.78 28.68 15.60
N VAL A 31 53.31 28.63 16.85
CA VAL A 31 54.57 29.22 17.42
C VAL A 31 54.34 30.28 18.53
N PRO A 32 55.10 30.34 19.67
CA PRO A 32 55.77 29.30 20.49
C PRO A 32 55.53 29.42 22.03
N ASN A 33 56.07 28.44 22.77
CA ASN A 33 56.11 28.29 24.24
C ASN A 33 56.79 29.45 25.02
N SER A 34 56.29 29.70 26.25
CA SER A 34 57.10 30.15 27.39
C SER A 34 56.58 29.55 28.71
N ASN A 35 57.49 29.29 29.65
CA ASN A 35 57.37 28.40 30.80
C ASN A 35 56.96 29.11 32.12
N SER A 36 56.22 28.34 32.95
CA SER A 36 56.31 28.25 34.44
C SER A 36 55.44 29.20 35.33
N PRO A 37 55.20 28.89 36.63
CA PRO A 37 53.90 28.43 37.11
C PRO A 37 53.29 29.32 38.22
N SER A 38 51.97 29.30 38.38
CA SER A 38 51.32 29.81 39.60
C SER A 38 50.04 29.05 39.89
N ALA A 39 50.00 28.48 41.08
CA ALA A 39 48.91 27.67 41.61
C ALA A 39 47.70 28.53 41.95
N ILE A 40 46.52 28.19 41.43
CA ILE A 40 45.24 28.52 42.03
C ILE A 40 44.34 27.27 41.90
N MET A 41 44.07 26.64 43.04
CA MET A 41 42.95 25.70 43.22
C MET A 41 41.65 26.45 42.96
N GLY A 42 40.80 25.96 42.07
CA GLY A 42 39.47 26.54 41.90
C GLY A 42 38.69 25.96 40.72
N MET A 43 37.75 25.07 41.06
CA MET A 43 36.61 24.64 40.25
C MET A 43 36.91 23.74 39.05
N SER A 44 36.61 22.45 39.24
CA SER A 44 36.32 21.53 38.15
C SER A 44 35.14 22.07 37.36
N THR A 45 35.42 22.83 36.30
CA THR A 45 34.45 23.05 35.23
C THR A 45 34.31 21.73 34.52
N THR A 46 33.24 20.99 34.83
CA THR A 46 32.74 19.93 33.96
C THR A 46 32.55 20.54 32.57
N ALA A 47 33.50 20.29 31.67
CA ALA A 47 33.35 20.63 30.27
C ALA A 47 32.06 19.96 29.81
N ALA A 48 31.02 20.75 29.54
CA ALA A 48 29.77 20.24 29.02
C ALA A 48 30.08 19.53 27.69
N THR A 49 30.08 18.20 27.73
CA THR A 49 30.36 17.35 26.57
C THR A 49 29.39 17.74 25.47
N ALA A 50 29.90 18.13 24.30
CA ALA A 50 29.07 18.51 23.17
C ALA A 50 28.02 17.41 22.90
N PRO A 51 26.77 17.78 22.57
CA PRO A 51 25.71 16.81 22.34
C PRO A 51 26.10 15.83 21.23
N ARG A 52 26.04 14.52 21.53
CA ARG A 52 26.38 13.45 20.58
C ARG A 52 25.13 12.94 19.86
N GLN A 53 25.26 12.66 18.56
CA GLN A 53 24.19 12.07 17.72
C GLN A 53 24.18 10.54 17.83
N THR A 54 24.13 10.04 19.06
CA THR A 54 24.22 8.63 19.36
C THR A 54 23.25 8.25 20.48
N ILE A 55 22.88 6.97 20.55
CA ILE A 55 22.24 6.38 21.73
C ILE A 55 23.21 5.39 22.37
N THR A 56 23.32 5.46 23.69
CA THR A 56 24.06 4.48 24.48
C THR A 56 23.10 3.43 25.02
N VAL A 57 23.37 2.16 24.70
CA VAL A 57 22.61 1.01 25.21
C VAL A 57 23.54 0.20 26.10
N ILE A 58 23.11 -0.05 27.33
CA ILE A 58 23.84 -0.89 28.28
C ILE A 58 23.11 -2.23 28.36
N ASP A 59 23.79 -3.30 27.99
CA ASP A 59 23.28 -4.65 28.21
C ASP A 59 23.57 -5.06 29.64
N ASN A 60 22.59 -4.90 30.53
CA ASN A 60 22.72 -5.24 31.95
C ASN A 60 23.02 -6.72 32.21
N ARG A 61 22.78 -7.62 31.23
CA ARG A 61 23.20 -9.01 31.35
C ARG A 61 24.73 -9.08 31.39
N THR A 62 25.42 -8.33 30.55
CA THR A 62 26.89 -8.39 30.38
C THR A 62 27.65 -7.22 31.00
N GLY A 63 26.95 -6.13 31.38
CA GLY A 63 27.54 -4.86 31.81
C GLY A 63 28.19 -4.06 30.67
N LYS A 64 28.11 -4.53 29.42
CA LYS A 64 28.74 -3.86 28.26
C LYS A 64 27.89 -2.70 27.78
N SER A 65 28.56 -1.60 27.46
CA SER A 65 27.96 -0.41 26.86
C SER A 65 28.24 -0.37 25.36
N TYR A 66 27.22 -0.07 24.58
CA TYR A 66 27.25 0.04 23.12
C TYR A 66 26.77 1.42 22.72
N GLU A 67 27.45 2.04 21.75
CA GLU A 67 27.06 3.34 21.21
C GLU A 67 26.59 3.17 19.77
N PHE A 68 25.36 3.58 19.47
CA PHE A 68 24.74 3.47 18.16
C PHE A 68 24.52 4.85 17.54
N PRO A 69 24.91 5.09 16.29
CA PRO A 69 24.67 6.37 15.63
C PRO A 69 23.19 6.56 15.34
N ILE A 70 22.69 7.76 15.60
CA ILE A 70 21.36 8.21 15.21
C ILE A 70 21.51 8.92 13.86
N THR A 71 20.87 8.38 12.82
CA THR A 71 20.82 9.00 11.48
C THR A 71 19.38 9.22 11.08
N ARG A 72 19.01 10.45 10.70
CA ARG A 72 17.61 10.82 10.35
C ARG A 72 16.60 10.38 11.42
N ASN A 73 16.94 10.60 12.69
CA ASN A 73 16.14 10.19 13.85
C ASN A 73 15.83 8.67 13.87
N SER A 74 16.75 7.85 13.37
CA SER A 74 16.60 6.39 13.33
C SER A 74 17.93 5.70 13.66
N VAL A 75 17.84 4.45 14.14
CA VAL A 75 18.98 3.56 14.40
C VAL A 75 18.86 2.34 13.51
N LYS A 76 19.96 1.87 12.94
CA LYS A 76 19.94 0.68 12.08
C LYS A 76 19.66 -0.57 12.93
N ALA A 77 18.54 -1.24 12.68
CA ALA A 77 18.17 -2.46 13.40
C ALA A 77 19.27 -3.55 13.36
N VAL A 78 20.04 -3.63 12.28
CA VAL A 78 21.14 -4.59 12.14
C VAL A 78 22.29 -4.36 13.12
N ASP A 79 22.47 -3.13 13.63
CA ASP A 79 23.54 -2.83 14.58
C ASP A 79 23.29 -3.45 15.96
N PHE A 80 22.03 -3.74 16.33
CA PHE A 80 21.68 -4.42 17.57
C PHE A 80 22.23 -5.85 17.67
N LYS A 81 22.62 -6.47 16.54
CA LYS A 81 23.34 -7.76 16.55
C LYS A 81 24.67 -7.72 17.30
N LYS A 82 25.26 -6.53 17.48
CA LYS A 82 26.49 -6.35 18.28
C LYS A 82 26.23 -6.57 19.78
N VAL A 83 24.97 -6.45 20.21
CA VAL A 83 24.54 -6.68 21.60
C VAL A 83 24.21 -8.16 21.76
N SER A 84 25.21 -8.98 22.07
CA SER A 84 25.04 -10.41 22.35
C SER A 84 25.39 -10.75 23.79
N SER A 85 24.79 -11.82 24.30
CA SER A 85 25.12 -12.40 25.59
C SER A 85 25.16 -13.92 25.48
N GLN A 86 25.81 -14.57 26.45
CA GLN A 86 25.63 -16.00 26.63
C GLN A 86 24.18 -16.28 27.05
N ARG A 87 23.65 -17.44 26.64
CA ARG A 87 22.33 -17.93 27.04
C ARG A 87 22.25 -18.03 28.58
N ARG A 88 21.16 -17.55 29.19
CA ARG A 88 20.97 -17.63 30.64
C ARG A 88 19.67 -18.37 31.00
N PRO A 89 19.74 -19.50 31.73
CA PRO A 89 18.56 -20.24 32.16
C PRO A 89 17.89 -19.64 33.41
N THR A 90 18.38 -18.51 33.94
CA THR A 90 18.08 -18.07 35.31
C THR A 90 17.03 -16.96 35.44
N PHE A 91 16.47 -16.42 34.34
CA PHE A 91 15.42 -15.40 34.39
C PHE A 91 14.02 -16.01 34.59
N GLY A 92 13.82 -16.86 35.61
CA GLY A 92 12.52 -17.53 35.83
C GLY A 92 12.11 -18.47 34.68
N ALA A 93 11.20 -19.42 34.94
CA ALA A 93 10.86 -20.45 33.97
C ALA A 93 10.22 -19.89 32.66
N GLU A 94 9.48 -18.78 32.75
CA GLU A 94 8.80 -18.17 31.59
C GLU A 94 9.67 -17.22 30.75
N HIS A 95 10.84 -16.80 31.25
CA HIS A 95 11.74 -15.86 30.54
C HIS A 95 13.18 -16.36 30.42
N ALA A 96 13.42 -17.64 30.67
CA ALA A 96 14.71 -18.28 30.41
C ALA A 96 15.00 -18.29 28.89
N ASP A 97 16.22 -17.91 28.51
CA ASP A 97 16.64 -17.99 27.11
C ASP A 97 16.63 -19.45 26.64
N ARG A 98 16.00 -19.72 25.49
CA ARG A 98 16.01 -21.01 24.80
C ARG A 98 17.03 -21.04 23.68
N GLU A 99 17.16 -22.19 23.02
CA GLU A 99 18.03 -22.33 21.86
C GLU A 99 17.61 -21.45 20.70
N GLU A 100 16.32 -21.46 20.42
CA GLU A 100 15.67 -20.82 19.31
C GLU A 100 15.61 -19.29 19.46
N ASP A 101 15.96 -18.79 20.65
CA ASP A 101 16.06 -17.37 20.92
C ASP A 101 17.36 -16.75 20.35
N GLU A 102 18.33 -17.58 19.97
CA GLU A 102 19.59 -17.19 19.29
C GLU A 102 20.36 -16.09 20.07
N THR A 103 20.37 -16.15 21.40
CA THR A 103 20.92 -15.10 22.29
C THR A 103 22.36 -14.70 21.93
N GLU A 104 23.18 -15.66 21.52
CA GLU A 104 24.57 -15.44 21.13
C GLU A 104 24.72 -14.78 19.74
N GLY A 105 23.71 -14.89 18.87
CA GLY A 105 23.62 -14.26 17.56
C GLY A 105 23.29 -12.76 17.59
N GLY A 106 23.06 -12.22 18.80
CA GLY A 106 22.82 -10.80 19.05
C GLY A 106 21.34 -10.43 19.12
N LEU A 107 21.07 -9.26 19.70
CA LEU A 107 19.72 -8.79 19.98
C LEU A 107 18.93 -8.57 18.68
N ARG A 108 17.68 -9.03 18.69
CA ARG A 108 16.71 -8.87 17.61
C ARG A 108 15.67 -7.84 18.00
N VAL A 109 15.29 -6.97 17.07
CA VAL A 109 14.19 -6.02 17.27
C VAL A 109 12.87 -6.73 16.96
N HIS A 110 11.96 -6.75 17.94
CA HIS A 110 10.62 -7.31 17.80
C HIS A 110 9.59 -6.18 17.71
N ASP A 111 9.06 -5.95 16.52
CA ASP A 111 8.06 -4.90 16.25
C ASP A 111 6.89 -5.46 15.41
N PRO A 112 5.96 -6.20 16.04
CA PRO A 112 4.79 -6.76 15.37
C PRO A 112 3.97 -5.68 14.65
N GLY A 113 3.81 -5.81 13.34
CA GLY A 113 3.05 -4.87 12.52
C GLY A 113 3.82 -3.60 12.10
N PHE A 114 5.14 -3.54 12.32
CA PHE A 114 6.00 -2.41 11.93
C PHE A 114 5.55 -1.07 12.52
N MET A 115 5.17 -1.07 13.80
CA MET A 115 4.58 0.09 14.47
C MET A 115 5.57 1.24 14.63
N ASN A 116 6.87 0.94 14.70
CA ASN A 116 7.95 1.91 14.88
C ASN A 116 9.18 1.58 14.01
N THR A 117 8.99 0.86 12.91
CA THR A 117 10.06 0.44 12.02
C THR A 117 9.98 1.16 10.68
N THR A 118 11.01 1.94 10.35
CA THR A 118 11.18 2.54 9.01
C THR A 118 11.97 1.59 8.10
N VAL A 119 11.37 1.07 7.03
CA VAL A 119 11.99 0.03 6.18
C VAL A 119 12.64 0.55 4.89
N ILE A 120 12.32 1.78 4.47
CA ILE A 120 12.85 2.38 3.24
C ILE A 120 13.01 3.89 3.39
N GLU A 121 14.08 4.45 2.81
CA GLU A 121 14.18 5.90 2.62
C GLU A 121 13.32 6.32 1.42
N SER A 122 12.40 7.26 1.62
CA SER A 122 11.49 7.72 0.56
C SER A 122 11.56 9.22 0.34
N ARG A 123 11.36 9.63 -0.91
CA ARG A 123 11.23 11.03 -1.34
C ARG A 123 9.85 11.31 -1.95
N ILE A 124 8.90 10.38 -1.85
CA ILE A 124 7.62 10.42 -2.58
C ILE A 124 6.58 11.23 -1.82
N THR A 125 6.21 10.77 -0.64
CA THR A 125 5.15 11.36 0.17
C THR A 125 5.64 11.56 1.59
N TYR A 126 5.26 12.69 2.17
CA TYR A 126 5.52 13.00 3.57
C TYR A 126 4.19 13.26 4.29
N ILE A 127 4.07 12.71 5.49
CA ILE A 127 2.93 12.90 6.37
C ILE A 127 3.43 13.40 7.72
N ASN A 128 2.84 14.50 8.20
CA ASN A 128 2.89 14.86 9.61
C ASN A 128 1.47 14.77 10.17
N GLY A 129 1.23 13.69 10.92
CA GLY A 129 -0.06 13.42 11.53
C GLY A 129 -0.48 14.46 12.56
N THR A 130 0.47 14.99 13.33
CA THR A 130 0.20 15.97 14.38
C THR A 130 -0.29 17.28 13.78
N ASP A 131 0.35 17.75 12.72
CA ASP A 131 0.08 19.05 12.12
C ASP A 131 -0.90 18.99 10.93
N GLY A 132 -1.42 17.81 10.59
CA GLY A 132 -2.36 17.65 9.49
C GLY A 132 -1.72 17.92 8.12
N VAL A 133 -0.45 17.52 7.93
CA VAL A 133 0.28 17.78 6.68
C VAL A 133 0.35 16.52 5.83
N LEU A 134 -0.03 16.64 4.56
CA LEU A 134 0.23 15.66 3.52
C LEU A 134 0.90 16.37 2.35
N ARG A 135 2.05 15.85 1.91
CA ARG A 135 2.78 16.40 0.77
C ARG A 135 3.17 15.33 -0.23
N TYR A 136 2.91 15.57 -1.51
CA TYR A 136 3.46 14.79 -2.62
C TYR A 136 4.66 15.54 -3.20
N ARG A 137 5.84 14.94 -3.14
CA ARG A 137 7.12 15.53 -3.58
C ARG A 137 7.36 16.95 -3.02
N GLY A 138 6.87 17.22 -1.81
CA GLY A 138 6.99 18.51 -1.13
C GLY A 138 5.80 19.46 -1.34
N TYR A 139 4.94 19.24 -2.34
CA TYR A 139 3.76 20.06 -2.59
C TYR A 139 2.62 19.67 -1.64
N PRO A 140 2.02 20.63 -0.91
CA PRO A 140 0.82 20.38 -0.10
C PRO A 140 -0.31 19.79 -0.94
N ILE A 141 -1.02 18.81 -0.37
CA ILE A 141 -2.08 18.10 -1.09
C ILE A 141 -3.22 19.04 -1.55
N GLU A 142 -3.50 20.09 -0.79
CA GLU A 142 -4.54 21.06 -1.07
C GLU A 142 -4.23 21.84 -2.35
N GLN A 143 -2.97 22.24 -2.54
CA GLN A 143 -2.54 22.96 -3.74
C GLN A 143 -2.67 22.09 -4.99
N LEU A 144 -2.27 20.81 -4.89
CA LEU A 144 -2.40 19.86 -5.99
C LEU A 144 -3.86 19.60 -6.32
N ALA A 145 -4.72 19.40 -5.31
CA ALA A 145 -6.12 19.11 -5.56
C ALA A 145 -6.90 20.31 -6.14
N GLU A 146 -6.46 21.54 -5.87
CA GLU A 146 -7.04 22.75 -6.46
C GLU A 146 -6.52 23.06 -7.87
N SER A 147 -5.23 22.82 -8.14
CA SER A 147 -4.54 23.33 -9.33
C SER A 147 -4.10 22.26 -10.33
N SER A 148 -4.09 21.00 -9.93
CA SER A 148 -3.61 19.86 -10.72
C SER A 148 -4.74 18.87 -11.04
N ASN A 149 -4.38 17.76 -11.67
CA ASN A 149 -5.23 16.62 -11.97
C ASN A 149 -4.53 15.30 -11.59
N HIS A 150 -5.25 14.19 -11.67
CA HIS A 150 -4.71 12.89 -11.26
C HIS A 150 -3.47 12.47 -12.07
N LEU A 151 -3.47 12.66 -13.39
CA LEU A 151 -2.35 12.22 -14.24
C LEU A 151 -1.10 13.07 -14.02
N GLU A 152 -1.23 14.40 -13.87
CA GLU A 152 -0.11 15.29 -13.58
C GLU A 152 0.49 14.97 -12.20
N SER A 153 -0.36 14.77 -11.19
CA SER A 153 0.09 14.35 -9.86
C SER A 153 0.71 12.95 -9.86
N SER A 154 0.25 12.04 -10.71
CA SER A 154 0.87 10.72 -10.89
C SER A 154 2.25 10.82 -11.53
N TYR A 155 2.43 11.70 -12.53
CA TYR A 155 3.74 12.00 -13.10
C TYR A 155 4.69 12.52 -12.01
N LEU A 156 4.24 13.50 -11.22
CA LEU A 156 4.97 14.04 -10.08
C LEU A 156 5.42 12.93 -9.12
N LEU A 157 4.50 12.05 -8.72
CA LEU A 157 4.80 10.94 -7.82
C LEU A 157 5.85 10.00 -8.42
N ILE A 158 5.78 9.64 -9.70
CA ILE A 158 6.64 8.64 -10.33
C ILE A 158 8.03 9.21 -10.69
N TYR A 159 8.08 10.43 -11.21
CA TYR A 159 9.31 11.04 -11.74
C TYR A 159 9.95 12.07 -10.82
N GLY A 160 9.20 12.59 -9.83
CA GLY A 160 9.72 13.45 -8.77
C GLY A 160 9.69 14.95 -9.07
N GLN A 161 9.23 15.35 -10.26
CA GLN A 161 9.05 16.75 -10.66
C GLN A 161 7.73 16.90 -11.42
N LEU A 162 7.18 18.12 -11.43
CA LEU A 162 6.03 18.43 -12.28
C LEU A 162 6.46 18.39 -13.76
N PRO A 163 5.61 17.89 -14.67
CA PRO A 163 5.94 17.80 -16.09
C PRO A 163 5.90 19.18 -16.77
N THR A 164 6.71 19.37 -17.81
CA THR A 164 6.44 20.41 -18.81
C THR A 164 5.18 20.07 -19.61
N LYS A 165 4.65 21.03 -20.39
CA LYS A 165 3.49 20.80 -21.25
C LYS A 165 3.69 19.64 -22.24
N GLU A 166 4.87 19.55 -22.84
CA GLU A 166 5.23 18.50 -23.78
C GLU A 166 5.35 17.14 -23.09
N GLN A 167 5.96 17.12 -21.89
CA GLN A 167 6.07 15.90 -21.08
C GLN A 167 4.70 15.41 -20.62
N TYR A 168 3.82 16.32 -20.19
CA TYR A 168 2.46 15.98 -19.76
C TYR A 168 1.65 15.43 -20.93
N ARG A 169 1.73 16.05 -22.11
CA ARG A 169 1.04 15.56 -23.30
C ARG A 169 1.48 14.14 -23.68
N LEU A 170 2.78 13.89 -23.72
CA LEU A 170 3.30 12.54 -23.98
C LEU A 170 2.81 11.54 -22.94
N TRP A 171 2.87 11.92 -21.66
CA TRP A 171 2.42 11.08 -20.54
C TRP A 171 0.95 10.71 -20.63
N GLU A 172 0.08 11.69 -20.89
CA GLU A 172 -1.36 11.50 -21.05
C GLU A 172 -1.67 10.65 -22.28
N ASP A 173 -1.03 10.95 -23.42
CA ASP A 173 -1.21 10.22 -24.68
C ASP A 173 -0.81 8.73 -24.51
N GLU A 174 0.35 8.43 -23.93
CA GLU A 174 0.83 7.06 -23.73
C GLU A 174 -0.05 6.25 -22.76
N ILE A 175 -0.53 6.86 -21.68
CA ILE A 175 -1.42 6.21 -20.71
C ILE A 175 -2.76 5.88 -21.36
N LEU A 176 -3.39 6.87 -22.01
CA LEU A 176 -4.69 6.68 -22.63
C LEU A 176 -4.60 5.74 -23.83
N HIS A 177 -3.51 5.79 -24.61
CA HIS A 177 -3.24 4.83 -25.68
C HIS A 177 -3.18 3.39 -25.15
N HIS A 178 -2.59 3.19 -23.97
CA HIS A 178 -2.47 1.88 -23.35
C HIS A 178 -3.67 1.47 -22.48
N SER A 179 -4.79 2.19 -22.50
CA SER A 179 -6.02 1.79 -21.81
C SER A 179 -6.71 0.57 -22.42
N TYR A 180 -6.45 0.25 -23.68
CA TYR A 180 -6.96 -0.96 -24.32
C TYR A 180 -6.37 -2.25 -23.71
N VAL A 181 -7.20 -3.27 -23.55
CA VAL A 181 -6.78 -4.61 -23.09
C VAL A 181 -6.99 -5.66 -24.19
N HIS A 182 -6.16 -6.70 -24.20
CA HIS A 182 -6.23 -7.80 -25.16
C HIS A 182 -7.55 -8.57 -25.04
N GLU A 183 -8.09 -9.13 -26.13
CA GLU A 183 -9.38 -9.83 -26.10
C GLU A 183 -9.36 -11.09 -25.22
N ASP A 184 -8.22 -11.79 -25.15
CA ASP A 184 -8.08 -12.92 -24.21
C ASP A 184 -8.17 -12.47 -22.74
N MET A 185 -7.78 -11.22 -22.43
CA MET A 185 -8.01 -10.64 -21.10
C MET A 185 -9.50 -10.42 -20.88
N THR A 186 -10.23 -9.90 -21.88
CA THR A 186 -11.69 -9.76 -21.83
C THR A 186 -12.35 -11.12 -21.53
N GLN A 187 -11.90 -12.21 -22.18
CA GLN A 187 -12.42 -13.56 -21.93
C GLN A 187 -12.13 -14.03 -20.49
N LEU A 188 -10.91 -13.83 -20.01
CA LEU A 188 -10.51 -14.18 -18.64
C LEU A 188 -11.34 -13.43 -17.60
N ILE A 189 -11.52 -12.13 -17.76
CA ILE A 189 -12.32 -11.32 -16.83
C ILE A 189 -13.79 -11.74 -16.88
N ARG A 190 -14.33 -12.03 -18.07
CA ARG A 190 -15.71 -12.50 -18.25
C ARG A 190 -15.98 -13.87 -17.61
N ALA A 191 -14.95 -14.70 -17.40
CA ALA A 191 -15.11 -16.01 -16.78
C ALA A 191 -15.40 -15.95 -15.26
N HIS A 192 -15.24 -14.79 -14.62
CA HIS A 192 -15.63 -14.63 -13.22
C HIS A 192 -17.16 -14.69 -13.06
N ARG A 193 -17.63 -15.22 -11.92
CA ARG A 193 -19.04 -15.17 -11.57
C ARG A 193 -19.52 -13.73 -11.40
N TYR A 194 -20.81 -13.49 -11.67
CA TYR A 194 -21.45 -12.18 -11.53
C TYR A 194 -21.45 -11.64 -10.09
N ASP A 195 -21.39 -12.53 -9.09
CA ASP A 195 -21.37 -12.23 -7.65
C ASP A 195 -19.95 -12.27 -7.04
N SER A 196 -18.92 -12.41 -7.87
CA SER A 196 -17.53 -12.26 -7.43
C SER A 196 -17.27 -10.83 -6.96
N HIS A 197 -16.57 -10.68 -5.83
CA HIS A 197 -16.20 -9.37 -5.32
C HIS A 197 -15.29 -8.62 -6.34
N PRO A 198 -15.61 -7.37 -6.74
CA PRO A 198 -14.88 -6.65 -7.79
C PRO A 198 -13.36 -6.53 -7.57
N MET A 199 -12.90 -6.35 -6.33
CA MET A 199 -11.47 -6.36 -6.00
C MET A 199 -10.73 -7.65 -6.36
N LEU A 200 -11.39 -8.82 -6.29
CA LEU A 200 -10.76 -10.09 -6.69
C LEU A 200 -10.59 -10.14 -8.22
N ILE A 201 -11.58 -9.64 -8.96
CA ILE A 201 -11.52 -9.52 -10.42
C ILE A 201 -10.42 -8.53 -10.84
N LEU A 202 -10.30 -7.39 -10.16
CA LEU A 202 -9.25 -6.41 -10.43
C LEU A 202 -7.85 -6.99 -10.13
N SER A 203 -7.68 -7.62 -8.97
CA SER A 203 -6.41 -8.23 -8.55
C SER A 203 -5.99 -9.35 -9.51
N SER A 204 -6.91 -10.21 -9.93
CA SER A 204 -6.63 -11.26 -10.91
C SER A 204 -6.28 -10.67 -12.28
N GLY A 205 -7.01 -9.64 -12.73
CA GLY A 205 -6.72 -8.92 -13.96
C GLY A 205 -5.30 -8.36 -14.02
N PHE A 206 -4.84 -7.72 -12.95
CA PHE A 206 -3.44 -7.25 -12.87
C PHE A 206 -2.45 -8.41 -12.91
N ALA A 207 -2.64 -9.48 -12.13
CA ALA A 207 -1.72 -10.63 -12.18
C ALA A 207 -1.65 -11.24 -13.59
N SER A 208 -2.81 -11.38 -14.25
CA SER A 208 -2.89 -11.92 -15.60
C SER A 208 -2.20 -11.03 -16.63
N LEU A 209 -2.17 -9.70 -16.47
CA LEU A 209 -1.45 -8.80 -17.40
C LEU A 209 0.05 -9.13 -17.50
N GLY A 210 0.66 -9.65 -16.44
CA GLY A 210 2.06 -10.09 -16.47
C GLY A 210 2.31 -11.20 -17.50
N ALA A 211 1.32 -12.07 -17.76
CA ALA A 211 1.41 -13.12 -18.78
C ALA A 211 1.36 -12.57 -20.21
N PHE A 212 0.76 -11.38 -20.42
CA PHE A 212 0.71 -10.70 -21.72
C PHE A 212 1.95 -9.83 -21.99
N ALA A 213 2.88 -9.75 -21.03
CA ALA A 213 4.09 -8.96 -21.13
C ALA A 213 5.33 -9.80 -20.77
N PRO A 214 5.70 -10.84 -21.54
CA PRO A 214 6.89 -11.65 -21.27
C PRO A 214 8.19 -10.83 -21.27
N GLU A 215 8.21 -9.67 -21.95
CA GLU A 215 9.32 -8.72 -21.89
C GLU A 215 9.47 -8.01 -20.53
N ALA A 216 8.44 -8.09 -19.69
CA ALA A 216 8.39 -7.50 -18.36
C ALA A 216 8.71 -8.52 -17.25
N ASN A 217 8.93 -9.79 -17.58
CA ASN A 217 9.14 -10.84 -16.59
C ASN A 217 10.64 -11.01 -16.26
N PRO A 218 11.10 -10.70 -15.03
CA PRO A 218 12.52 -10.81 -14.67
C PRO A 218 13.04 -12.25 -14.62
N SER A 219 12.19 -13.25 -14.46
CA SER A 219 12.58 -14.66 -14.59
C SER A 219 12.87 -15.06 -16.04
N LEU A 220 12.31 -14.35 -17.02
CA LEU A 220 12.57 -14.57 -18.45
C LEU A 220 13.68 -13.66 -18.99
N GLN A 221 13.74 -12.41 -18.55
CA GLN A 221 14.67 -11.40 -19.07
C GLN A 221 15.91 -11.19 -18.19
N GLY A 222 15.93 -11.75 -16.98
CA GLY A 222 17.03 -11.65 -16.03
C GLY A 222 16.82 -10.58 -14.93
N GLN A 223 17.54 -10.76 -13.82
CA GLN A 223 17.39 -9.98 -12.59
C GLN A 223 17.66 -8.47 -12.73
N LYS A 224 18.40 -8.06 -13.77
CA LYS A 224 18.76 -6.65 -13.99
C LYS A 224 17.70 -5.87 -14.77
N LEU A 225 16.61 -6.51 -15.19
CA LEU A 225 15.58 -5.91 -16.06
C LEU A 225 15.15 -4.52 -15.56
N TYR A 226 14.99 -4.36 -14.25
CA TYR A 226 14.51 -3.14 -13.61
C TYR A 226 15.55 -2.46 -12.71
N THR A 227 16.84 -2.78 -12.75
CA THR A 227 17.76 -2.24 -11.74
C THR A 227 18.88 -1.36 -12.30
N LYS A 228 19.19 -1.40 -13.61
CA LYS A 228 20.36 -0.69 -14.13
C LYS A 228 20.29 -0.34 -15.61
N GLY A 229 20.50 0.95 -15.90
CA GLY A 229 20.74 1.47 -17.26
C GLY A 229 19.48 1.93 -17.97
N ASP A 230 19.65 2.56 -19.13
CA ASP A 230 18.57 3.20 -19.89
C ASP A 230 17.52 2.19 -20.38
N ALA A 231 17.94 0.97 -20.72
CA ALA A 231 17.02 -0.11 -21.07
C ALA A 231 16.06 -0.46 -19.92
N SER A 232 16.55 -0.43 -18.67
CA SER A 232 15.72 -0.63 -17.47
C SER A 232 14.70 0.50 -17.30
N LEU A 233 15.09 1.75 -17.55
CA LEU A 233 14.19 2.90 -17.47
C LEU A 233 13.09 2.80 -18.53
N ALA A 234 13.46 2.51 -19.78
CA ALA A 234 12.52 2.37 -20.87
C ALA A 234 11.49 1.27 -20.63
N ILE A 235 11.93 0.10 -20.11
CA ILE A 235 10.98 -0.99 -19.80
C ILE A 235 10.11 -0.68 -18.58
N MET A 236 10.63 0.02 -17.56
CA MET A 236 9.82 0.51 -16.44
C MET A 236 8.71 1.44 -16.93
N ASP A 237 9.07 2.47 -17.70
CA ASP A 237 8.15 3.49 -18.18
C ASP A 237 7.06 2.85 -19.06
N LYS A 238 7.44 1.95 -19.98
CA LYS A 238 6.48 1.17 -20.77
C LYS A 238 5.49 0.38 -19.91
N GLN A 239 5.95 -0.27 -18.82
CA GLN A 239 5.04 -1.01 -17.94
C GLN A 239 4.19 -0.08 -17.08
N ILE A 240 4.73 1.06 -16.64
CA ILE A 240 3.99 2.08 -15.91
C ILE A 240 2.83 2.62 -16.76
N TYR A 241 3.08 3.00 -18.02
CA TYR A 241 2.02 3.45 -18.93
C TYR A 241 0.93 2.39 -19.08
N ARG A 242 1.32 1.13 -19.29
CA ARG A 242 0.39 0.01 -19.44
C ARG A 242 -0.46 -0.25 -18.20
N ILE A 243 0.15 -0.27 -17.02
CA ILE A 243 -0.55 -0.54 -15.77
C ILE A 243 -1.50 0.61 -15.44
N MET A 244 -1.04 1.86 -15.52
CA MET A 244 -1.87 3.06 -15.32
C MET A 244 -3.03 3.10 -16.32
N GLY A 245 -2.77 2.91 -17.61
CA GLY A 245 -3.82 2.92 -18.64
C GLY A 245 -4.87 1.83 -18.42
N LYS A 246 -4.43 0.61 -18.09
CA LYS A 246 -5.33 -0.55 -17.93
C LYS A 246 -6.09 -0.57 -16.61
N ALA A 247 -5.66 0.19 -15.61
CA ALA A 247 -6.32 0.22 -14.31
C ALA A 247 -7.81 0.61 -14.42
N ILE A 248 -8.13 1.67 -15.15
CA ILE A 248 -9.53 2.11 -15.37
C ILE A 248 -10.34 1.09 -16.18
N THR A 249 -9.72 0.44 -17.16
CA THR A 249 -10.39 -0.58 -17.98
C THR A 249 -10.70 -1.83 -17.19
N LEU A 250 -9.73 -2.38 -16.45
CA LEU A 250 -9.95 -3.54 -15.59
C LEU A 250 -10.97 -3.26 -14.49
N ALA A 251 -10.93 -2.07 -13.89
CA ALA A 251 -11.93 -1.63 -12.91
C ALA A 251 -13.34 -1.58 -13.53
N ALA A 252 -13.50 -0.96 -14.69
CA ALA A 252 -14.78 -0.89 -15.38
C ALA A 252 -15.29 -2.28 -15.82
N MET A 253 -14.39 -3.17 -16.25
CA MET A 253 -14.74 -4.56 -16.56
C MET A 253 -15.26 -5.29 -15.33
N SER A 254 -14.64 -5.12 -14.15
CA SER A 254 -15.12 -5.74 -12.90
C SER A 254 -16.55 -5.31 -12.54
N TYR A 255 -16.88 -4.02 -12.74
CA TYR A 255 -18.24 -3.52 -12.58
C TYR A 255 -19.20 -4.14 -13.60
N ARG A 256 -18.80 -4.23 -14.87
CA ARG A 256 -19.67 -4.72 -15.95
C ARG A 256 -19.90 -6.23 -15.92
N VAL A 257 -18.98 -7.02 -15.34
CA VAL A 257 -19.21 -8.45 -15.04
C VAL A 257 -20.43 -8.61 -14.13
N ARG A 258 -20.50 -7.83 -13.05
CA ARG A 258 -21.64 -7.85 -12.13
C ARG A 258 -22.95 -7.45 -12.80
N GLN A 259 -22.90 -6.47 -13.71
CA GLN A 259 -24.07 -5.99 -14.45
C GLN A 259 -24.47 -6.89 -15.64
N GLY A 260 -23.68 -7.90 -15.98
CA GLY A 260 -23.87 -8.71 -17.19
C GLY A 260 -23.75 -7.91 -18.48
N ARG A 261 -23.01 -6.79 -18.48
CA ARG A 261 -22.87 -5.88 -19.63
C ARG A 261 -21.64 -6.23 -20.48
N PRO A 262 -21.67 -6.06 -21.82
CA PRO A 262 -20.48 -6.18 -22.67
C PRO A 262 -19.41 -5.17 -22.29
N PHE A 263 -18.12 -5.47 -22.44
CA PHE A 263 -17.07 -4.51 -22.11
C PHE A 263 -16.90 -3.43 -23.18
N ASN A 264 -16.73 -2.19 -22.73
CA ASN A 264 -16.56 -1.04 -23.60
C ASN A 264 -15.11 -0.89 -24.04
N ARG A 265 -14.90 -0.38 -25.25
CA ARG A 265 -13.58 0.06 -25.71
C ARG A 265 -13.32 1.48 -25.21
N PRO A 266 -12.07 1.82 -24.84
CA PRO A 266 -11.74 3.19 -24.45
C PRO A 266 -12.06 4.20 -25.57
N PRO A 267 -12.64 5.37 -25.23
CA PRO A 267 -12.93 6.43 -26.18
C PRO A 267 -11.67 7.25 -26.49
N VAL A 268 -11.75 8.09 -27.52
CA VAL A 268 -10.73 9.11 -27.83
C VAL A 268 -11.22 10.48 -27.33
N GLY A 269 -10.30 11.28 -26.79
CA GLY A 269 -10.54 12.68 -26.47
C GLY A 269 -11.28 12.95 -25.15
N LEU A 270 -11.33 11.97 -24.24
CA LEU A 270 -11.77 12.18 -22.85
C LEU A 270 -10.57 12.16 -21.91
N SER A 271 -10.70 12.81 -20.76
CA SER A 271 -9.71 12.71 -19.68
C SER A 271 -9.62 11.28 -19.12
N TYR A 272 -8.67 11.03 -18.22
CA TYR A 272 -8.55 9.73 -17.54
C TYR A 272 -9.81 9.38 -16.73
N ALA A 273 -10.33 10.32 -15.94
CA ALA A 273 -11.57 10.13 -15.17
C ALA A 273 -12.80 10.04 -16.08
N GLY A 274 -12.86 10.85 -17.13
CA GLY A 274 -13.93 10.79 -18.13
C GLY A 274 -13.95 9.46 -18.89
N THR A 275 -12.77 8.93 -19.22
CA THR A 275 -12.62 7.61 -19.83
C THR A 275 -13.11 6.51 -18.91
N PHE A 276 -12.81 6.57 -17.61
CA PHE A 276 -13.33 5.60 -16.64
C PHE A 276 -14.87 5.61 -16.57
N LEU A 277 -15.49 6.79 -16.44
CA LEU A 277 -16.95 6.94 -16.44
C LEU A 277 -17.58 6.45 -17.75
N TYR A 278 -16.96 6.75 -18.90
CA TYR A 278 -17.39 6.23 -20.19
C TYR A 278 -17.39 4.70 -20.22
N LEU A 279 -16.29 4.09 -19.76
CA LEU A 279 -16.12 2.63 -19.78
C LEU A 279 -17.16 1.91 -18.91
N LEU A 280 -17.64 2.54 -17.84
CA LEU A 280 -18.66 1.99 -16.95
C LEU A 280 -20.06 1.95 -17.60
N ASP A 281 -20.47 3.05 -18.24
CA ASP A 281 -21.89 3.31 -18.47
C ASP A 281 -22.34 3.40 -19.91
N THR A 282 -21.44 3.69 -20.87
CA THR A 282 -21.89 3.76 -22.27
C THR A 282 -22.48 2.41 -22.71
N LEU A 283 -23.57 2.47 -23.46
CA LEU A 283 -24.24 1.35 -24.10
C LEU A 283 -24.28 1.60 -25.61
N ASN A 284 -25.39 2.10 -26.12
CA ASN A 284 -25.64 2.30 -27.56
C ASN A 284 -25.94 3.77 -27.90
N GLU A 285 -25.73 4.68 -26.97
CA GLU A 285 -25.95 6.10 -27.14
C GLU A 285 -24.97 6.70 -28.15
N ARG A 286 -25.41 7.71 -28.90
CA ARG A 286 -24.52 8.50 -29.75
C ARG A 286 -23.88 9.60 -28.90
N GLU A 287 -22.58 9.82 -29.12
CA GLU A 287 -21.83 10.93 -28.49
C GLU A 287 -21.93 10.99 -26.95
N TYR A 288 -21.97 9.83 -26.29
CA TYR A 288 -22.00 9.77 -24.83
C TYR A 288 -20.82 10.55 -24.21
N ARG A 289 -21.15 11.42 -23.26
CA ARG A 289 -20.20 12.21 -22.46
C ARG A 289 -20.59 12.13 -20.99
N PRO A 290 -19.66 11.77 -20.09
CA PRO A 290 -19.90 11.84 -18.65
C PRO A 290 -20.26 13.27 -18.21
N ASN A 291 -20.99 13.39 -17.10
CA ASN A 291 -21.26 14.68 -16.50
C ASN A 291 -19.93 15.32 -16.02
N PRO A 292 -19.64 16.58 -16.38
CA PRO A 292 -18.37 17.23 -16.03
C PRO A 292 -18.13 17.38 -14.53
N VAL A 293 -19.19 17.48 -13.72
CA VAL A 293 -19.08 17.52 -12.25
C VAL A 293 -18.62 16.18 -11.70
N PHE A 294 -19.16 15.07 -12.20
CA PHE A 294 -18.73 13.72 -11.81
C PHE A 294 -17.31 13.42 -12.27
N GLU A 295 -16.96 13.85 -13.48
CA GLU A 295 -15.60 13.72 -14.01
C GLU A 295 -14.59 14.47 -13.13
N LYS A 296 -14.86 15.74 -12.80
CA LYS A 296 -13.99 16.53 -11.91
C LYS A 296 -13.92 15.94 -10.50
N ALA A 297 -15.04 15.46 -9.96
CA ALA A 297 -15.07 14.84 -8.65
C ALA A 297 -14.19 13.58 -8.59
N LEU A 298 -14.28 12.70 -9.60
CA LEU A 298 -13.45 11.51 -9.67
C LEU A 298 -11.98 11.83 -9.89
N ASP A 299 -11.64 12.80 -10.72
CA ASP A 299 -10.25 13.22 -10.93
C ASP A 299 -9.60 13.70 -9.62
N VAL A 300 -10.30 14.52 -8.83
CA VAL A 300 -9.82 14.97 -7.52
C VAL A 300 -9.75 13.79 -6.54
N LEU A 301 -10.73 12.90 -6.52
CA LEU A 301 -10.70 11.71 -5.65
C LEU A 301 -9.52 10.79 -6.00
N PHE A 302 -9.23 10.59 -7.28
CA PHE A 302 -8.07 9.84 -7.72
C PHE A 302 -6.76 10.50 -7.29
N LEU A 303 -6.66 11.82 -7.37
CA LEU A 303 -5.50 12.56 -6.86
C LEU A 303 -5.34 12.39 -5.35
N LEU A 304 -6.39 12.59 -4.55
CA LEU A 304 -6.34 12.52 -3.08
C LEU A 304 -6.02 11.10 -2.55
N HIS A 305 -6.30 10.09 -3.36
CA HIS A 305 -6.01 8.69 -3.05
C HIS A 305 -4.76 8.16 -3.75
N ALA A 306 -4.04 8.97 -4.54
CA ALA A 306 -2.93 8.51 -5.38
C ALA A 306 -1.79 7.88 -4.58
N ASP A 307 -1.40 8.48 -3.45
CA ASP A 307 -0.43 7.92 -2.53
C ASP A 307 -0.71 8.30 -1.06
N HIS A 308 -0.23 7.48 -0.12
CA HIS A 308 -0.34 7.78 1.30
C HIS A 308 0.77 7.09 2.09
N GLU A 309 2.02 7.30 1.65
CA GLU A 309 3.23 6.75 2.27
C GLU A 309 3.20 5.21 2.33
N LEU A 310 3.96 4.58 3.24
CA LEU A 310 4.17 3.13 3.28
C LEU A 310 3.07 2.40 4.06
N ASN A 311 1.82 2.58 3.64
CA ASN A 311 0.67 1.84 4.16
C ASN A 311 0.71 0.34 3.75
N ALA A 312 -0.18 -0.47 4.33
CA ALA A 312 -0.17 -1.93 4.20
C ALA A 312 -0.12 -2.43 2.74
N SER A 313 -0.89 -1.85 1.81
CA SER A 313 -0.86 -2.26 0.41
C SER A 313 0.44 -1.87 -0.29
N CYS A 314 0.97 -0.68 0.00
CA CYS A 314 2.27 -0.27 -0.53
C CYS A 314 3.40 -1.16 0.02
N ALA A 315 3.42 -1.43 1.32
CA ALA A 315 4.41 -2.30 1.95
C ALA A 315 4.36 -3.73 1.38
N THR A 316 3.17 -4.29 1.18
CA THR A 316 2.99 -5.61 0.55
C THR A 316 3.47 -5.63 -0.90
N GLY A 317 3.13 -4.60 -1.68
CA GLY A 317 3.64 -4.45 -3.05
C GLY A 317 5.17 -4.40 -3.08
N LEU A 318 5.80 -3.63 -2.18
CA LEU A 318 7.26 -3.55 -2.09
C LEU A 318 7.89 -4.85 -1.55
N GLN A 319 7.23 -5.57 -0.64
CA GLN A 319 7.68 -6.90 -0.20
C GLN A 319 7.80 -7.85 -1.40
N VAL A 320 6.80 -7.87 -2.28
CA VAL A 320 6.84 -8.62 -3.54
C VAL A 320 7.89 -8.05 -4.50
N GLY A 321 7.95 -6.73 -4.67
CA GLY A 321 8.94 -6.10 -5.54
C GLY A 321 10.38 -6.34 -5.09
N SER A 322 10.63 -6.53 -3.79
CA SER A 322 11.97 -6.81 -3.24
C SER A 322 12.55 -8.14 -3.72
N THR A 323 11.71 -9.05 -4.21
CA THR A 323 12.12 -10.31 -4.84
C THR A 323 12.46 -10.15 -6.33
N LEU A 324 12.35 -8.92 -6.86
CA LEU A 324 12.43 -8.60 -8.29
C LEU A 324 11.31 -9.21 -9.12
N ALA A 325 10.11 -9.36 -8.55
CA ALA A 325 8.92 -9.69 -9.33
C ALA A 325 8.55 -8.57 -10.32
N ASP A 326 7.80 -8.92 -11.36
CA ASP A 326 7.30 -7.96 -12.34
C ASP A 326 6.31 -6.95 -11.71
N PRO A 327 6.17 -5.73 -12.26
CA PRO A 327 5.32 -4.70 -11.68
C PRO A 327 3.82 -5.04 -11.69
N TYR A 328 3.37 -5.98 -12.52
CA TYR A 328 1.97 -6.41 -12.53
C TYR A 328 1.66 -7.29 -11.31
N SER A 329 2.56 -8.22 -10.98
CA SER A 329 2.51 -9.00 -9.74
C SER A 329 2.58 -8.12 -8.49
N VAL A 330 3.41 -7.06 -8.52
CA VAL A 330 3.50 -6.06 -7.44
C VAL A 330 2.16 -5.36 -7.21
N VAL A 331 1.53 -4.85 -8.28
CA VAL A 331 0.23 -4.17 -8.18
C VAL A 331 -0.88 -5.14 -7.79
N SER A 332 -0.86 -6.38 -8.27
CA SER A 332 -1.83 -7.40 -7.87
C SER A 332 -1.74 -7.71 -6.37
N ALA A 333 -0.54 -7.89 -5.82
CA ALA A 333 -0.33 -8.10 -4.39
C ALA A 333 -0.78 -6.89 -3.55
N ALA A 334 -0.54 -5.68 -4.05
CA ALA A 334 -1.01 -4.46 -3.41
C ALA A 334 -2.56 -4.36 -3.42
N CYS A 335 -3.21 -4.75 -4.51
CA CYS A 335 -4.68 -4.88 -4.59
C CYS A 335 -5.22 -5.90 -3.58
N ALA A 336 -4.55 -7.06 -3.44
CA ALA A 336 -4.94 -8.09 -2.47
C ALA A 336 -4.81 -7.59 -1.02
N ALA A 337 -3.80 -6.80 -0.71
CA ALA A 337 -3.69 -6.16 0.61
C ALA A 337 -4.71 -5.04 0.80
N LEU A 338 -5.05 -4.29 -0.26
CA LEU A 338 -6.06 -3.22 -0.21
C LEU A 338 -7.49 -3.77 -0.06
N SER A 339 -7.78 -4.96 -0.58
CA SER A 339 -9.10 -5.58 -0.45
C SER A 339 -9.46 -5.99 0.98
N GLY A 340 -8.47 -6.09 1.86
CA GLY A 340 -8.68 -6.37 3.29
C GLY A 340 -9.55 -5.30 3.97
N PRO A 341 -10.59 -5.68 4.73
CA PRO A 341 -11.47 -4.72 5.41
C PRO A 341 -10.76 -3.77 6.39
N LEU A 342 -9.64 -4.21 6.98
CA LEU A 342 -8.81 -3.39 7.89
C LEU A 342 -7.96 -2.34 7.16
N HIS A 343 -7.99 -2.28 5.82
CA HIS A 343 -7.22 -1.32 5.02
C HIS A 343 -8.11 -0.51 4.08
N GLY A 344 -8.60 -1.10 2.98
CA GLY A 344 -9.32 -0.35 1.92
C GLY A 344 -10.82 -0.21 2.12
N GLY A 345 -11.43 -0.91 3.09
CA GLY A 345 -12.89 -1.00 3.25
C GLY A 345 -13.54 0.13 4.06
N ALA A 346 -12.80 1.19 4.42
CA ALA A 346 -13.30 2.23 5.32
C ALA A 346 -14.47 3.03 4.74
N ASN A 347 -14.40 3.39 3.45
CA ASN A 347 -15.47 4.14 2.77
C ASN A 347 -16.76 3.31 2.60
N GLN A 348 -16.66 2.00 2.34
CA GLN A 348 -17.80 1.08 2.34
C GLN A 348 -18.41 0.99 3.74
N SER A 349 -17.57 0.84 4.77
CA SER A 349 -17.99 0.76 6.17
C SER A 349 -18.77 2.01 6.61
N VAL A 350 -18.41 3.20 6.10
CA VAL A 350 -19.16 4.45 6.34
C VAL A 350 -20.59 4.32 5.82
N VAL A 351 -20.77 3.88 4.58
CA VAL A 351 -22.10 3.80 3.96
C VAL A 351 -22.96 2.72 4.61
N GLU A 352 -22.36 1.58 4.97
CA GLU A 352 -23.03 0.53 5.73
C GLU A 352 -23.43 0.99 7.14
N MET A 353 -22.56 1.72 7.83
CA MET A 353 -22.86 2.33 9.13
C MET A 353 -24.04 3.30 9.00
N LEU A 354 -24.02 4.20 8.02
CA LEU A 354 -25.12 5.14 7.76
C LEU A 354 -26.43 4.41 7.44
N GLY A 355 -26.37 3.32 6.68
CA GLY A 355 -27.52 2.45 6.41
C GLY A 355 -28.09 1.81 7.68
N ARG A 356 -27.25 1.38 8.62
CA ARG A 356 -27.69 0.84 9.93
C ARG A 356 -28.31 1.91 10.82
N ILE A 357 -27.79 3.15 10.80
CA ILE A 357 -28.40 4.28 11.52
C ILE A 357 -29.79 4.57 10.93
N GLY A 358 -29.90 4.60 9.60
CA GLY A 358 -31.17 4.68 8.87
C GLY A 358 -31.75 6.08 8.72
N SER A 359 -31.76 6.91 9.77
CA SER A 359 -32.36 8.25 9.74
C SER A 359 -31.69 9.26 10.70
N PRO A 360 -31.80 10.58 10.44
CA PRO A 360 -31.18 11.62 11.26
C PRO A 360 -31.57 11.59 12.75
N ASP A 361 -32.81 11.23 13.07
CA ASP A 361 -33.33 11.16 14.44
C ASP A 361 -32.67 10.05 15.29
N LYS A 362 -32.07 9.04 14.65
CA LYS A 362 -31.36 7.94 15.33
C LYS A 362 -29.87 8.23 15.57
N VAL A 363 -29.34 9.32 15.04
CA VAL A 363 -27.95 9.73 15.22
C VAL A 363 -27.55 9.86 16.70
N PRO A 364 -28.34 10.52 17.58
CA PRO A 364 -27.97 10.63 19.00
C PRO A 364 -27.81 9.27 19.69
N GLU A 365 -28.74 8.34 19.45
CA GLU A 365 -28.67 6.98 20.00
C GLU A 365 -27.41 6.24 19.53
N PHE A 366 -27.09 6.37 18.24
CA PHE A 366 -25.89 5.76 17.66
C PHE A 366 -24.60 6.32 18.28
N LEU A 367 -24.49 7.64 18.44
CA LEU A 367 -23.31 8.26 19.06
C LEU A 367 -23.13 7.79 20.52
N GLU A 368 -24.20 7.57 21.26
CA GLU A 368 -24.13 6.99 22.61
C GLU A 368 -23.62 5.54 22.59
N LYS A 369 -24.03 4.71 21.61
CA LYS A 369 -23.48 3.35 21.42
C LYS A 369 -21.99 3.37 21.14
N VAL A 370 -21.52 4.33 20.33
CA VAL A 370 -20.09 4.52 20.05
C VAL A 370 -19.32 4.89 21.32
N LYS A 371 -19.86 5.77 22.18
CA LYS A 371 -19.24 6.12 23.47
C LYS A 371 -19.11 4.91 24.40
N ARG A 372 -20.08 3.99 24.35
CA ARG A 372 -20.05 2.72 25.09
C ARG A 372 -19.21 1.62 24.43
N LYS A 373 -18.59 1.89 23.27
CA LYS A 373 -17.80 0.93 22.48
C LYS A 373 -18.59 -0.29 21.98
N GLU A 374 -19.89 -0.14 21.84
CA GLU A 374 -20.78 -1.16 21.25
C GLU A 374 -20.75 -1.09 19.70
N GLU A 375 -20.42 0.08 19.15
CA GLU A 375 -20.34 0.36 17.72
C GLU A 375 -19.08 1.17 17.39
N VAL A 376 -18.67 1.13 16.11
CA VAL A 376 -17.53 1.90 15.59
C VAL A 376 -18.04 3.06 14.74
N LEU A 377 -17.53 4.27 14.99
CA LEU A 377 -17.79 5.44 14.15
C LEU A 377 -16.85 5.45 12.93
N SER A 378 -17.22 4.69 11.89
CA SER A 378 -16.47 4.59 10.64
C SER A 378 -16.36 5.94 9.93
N GLY A 379 -15.18 6.23 9.36
CA GLY A 379 -14.89 7.49 8.66
C GLY A 379 -14.54 8.68 9.56
N PHE A 380 -14.38 8.47 10.87
CA PHE A 380 -13.95 9.52 11.80
C PHE A 380 -12.62 9.19 12.47
N GLY A 381 -11.80 10.22 12.65
CA GLY A 381 -10.44 10.08 13.18
C GLY A 381 -9.47 9.45 12.18
N HIS A 382 -8.20 9.32 12.58
CA HIS A 382 -7.16 8.76 11.73
C HIS A 382 -6.02 8.13 12.54
N ARG A 383 -5.40 7.08 11.99
CA ARG A 383 -4.24 6.40 12.60
C ARG A 383 -3.07 7.36 12.78
N VAL A 384 -2.71 8.03 11.68
CA VAL A 384 -1.64 9.03 11.58
C VAL A 384 -2.11 10.43 12.01
N TYR A 385 -3.11 11.04 11.37
CA TYR A 385 -3.58 12.37 11.74
C TYR A 385 -4.18 12.42 13.15
N LYS A 386 -3.60 13.28 14.00
CA LYS A 386 -4.11 13.68 15.32
C LYS A 386 -4.75 15.05 15.29
N THR A 387 -5.05 15.55 14.09
CA THR A 387 -5.75 16.80 13.77
C THR A 387 -6.60 16.56 12.52
N THR A 388 -7.25 17.59 11.98
CA THR A 388 -8.08 17.49 10.78
C THR A 388 -7.26 16.96 9.59
N ASP A 389 -7.78 15.94 8.90
CA ASP A 389 -7.20 15.44 7.66
C ASP A 389 -7.19 16.57 6.60
N PRO A 390 -6.02 16.95 6.05
CA PRO A 390 -5.93 18.04 5.08
C PRO A 390 -6.77 17.79 3.83
N ARG A 391 -6.98 16.52 3.46
CA ARG A 391 -7.80 16.12 2.31
C ARG A 391 -9.28 16.42 2.54
N SER A 392 -9.74 16.38 3.79
CA SER A 392 -11.14 16.62 4.15
C SER A 392 -11.63 18.03 3.78
N LYS A 393 -10.73 19.03 3.71
CA LYS A 393 -11.10 20.40 3.30
C LYS A 393 -11.49 20.47 1.83
N VAL A 394 -10.68 19.86 0.97
CA VAL A 394 -10.90 19.88 -0.49
C VAL A 394 -12.10 19.02 -0.87
N ILE A 395 -12.17 17.80 -0.31
CA ILE A 395 -13.20 16.82 -0.66
C ILE A 395 -14.61 17.30 -0.30
N ARG A 396 -14.76 18.15 0.73
CA ARG A 396 -16.04 18.71 1.13
C ARG A 396 -16.64 19.62 0.06
N LYS A 397 -15.82 20.46 -0.57
CA LYS A 397 -16.26 21.33 -1.67
C LYS A 397 -16.74 20.49 -2.85
N ILE A 398 -15.99 19.43 -3.18
CA ILE A 398 -16.38 18.48 -4.24
C ILE A 398 -17.67 17.75 -3.89
N ALA A 399 -17.84 17.33 -2.64
CA ALA A 399 -19.07 16.71 -2.16
C ALA A 399 -20.28 17.65 -2.35
N ASP A 400 -20.16 18.91 -1.95
CA ASP A 400 -21.22 19.90 -2.12
C ASP A 400 -21.60 20.10 -3.60
N ASP A 401 -20.63 20.12 -4.51
CA ASP A 401 -20.89 20.26 -5.95
C ASP A 401 -21.59 19.04 -6.55
N VAL A 402 -21.25 17.83 -6.10
CA VAL A 402 -21.96 16.59 -6.46
C VAL A 402 -23.37 16.61 -5.90
N PHE A 403 -23.57 16.95 -4.63
CA PHE A 403 -24.88 16.94 -3.98
C PHE A 403 -25.85 17.95 -4.59
N LYS A 404 -25.36 19.09 -5.09
CA LYS A 404 -26.19 20.07 -5.81
C LYS A 404 -26.86 19.48 -7.05
N ILE A 405 -26.18 18.58 -7.77
CA ILE A 405 -26.71 18.01 -9.00
C ILE A 405 -27.45 16.68 -8.79
N THR A 406 -27.10 15.92 -7.75
CA THR A 406 -27.76 14.64 -7.43
C THR A 406 -28.98 14.82 -6.53
N GLY A 407 -29.04 15.91 -5.77
CA GLY A 407 -30.09 16.18 -4.79
C GLY A 407 -29.87 15.51 -3.44
N ARG A 408 -30.86 15.63 -2.55
CA ARG A 408 -30.81 15.03 -1.22
C ARG A 408 -31.25 13.56 -1.25
N SER A 409 -30.74 12.77 -0.31
CA SER A 409 -31.18 11.40 -0.07
C SER A 409 -31.24 11.12 1.44
N PRO A 410 -32.05 10.15 1.91
CA PRO A 410 -32.13 9.81 3.33
C PRO A 410 -30.77 9.46 3.95
N LEU A 411 -29.91 8.78 3.17
CA LEU A 411 -28.54 8.45 3.60
C LEU A 411 -27.68 9.70 3.74
N LEU A 412 -27.77 10.64 2.80
CA LEU A 412 -27.04 11.91 2.88
C LEU A 412 -27.53 12.77 4.05
N ASP A 413 -28.84 12.81 4.30
CA ASP A 413 -29.41 13.55 5.42
C ASP A 413 -28.92 13.00 6.76
N THR A 414 -28.90 11.67 6.88
CA THR A 414 -28.35 10.97 8.05
C THR A 414 -26.86 11.26 8.23
N ALA A 415 -26.11 11.28 7.12
CA ALA A 415 -24.69 11.60 7.15
C ALA A 415 -24.43 13.03 7.63
N LEU A 416 -25.11 14.03 7.05
CA LEU A 416 -24.94 15.42 7.44
C LEU A 416 -25.32 15.64 8.92
N ALA A 417 -26.40 15.00 9.39
CA ALA A 417 -26.77 15.02 10.80
C ALA A 417 -25.73 14.34 11.70
N LEU A 418 -25.18 13.20 11.31
CA LEU A 418 -24.13 12.50 12.03
C LEU A 418 -22.86 13.34 12.17
N ASN A 419 -22.40 13.93 11.05
CA ASN A 419 -21.22 14.78 11.06
C ASN A 419 -21.44 16.05 11.89
N ASP A 420 -22.60 16.69 11.80
CA ASP A 420 -22.92 17.87 12.60
C ASP A 420 -22.97 17.54 14.11
N ALA A 421 -23.65 16.46 14.48
CA ALA A 421 -23.74 16.01 15.87
C ALA A 421 -22.38 15.62 16.45
N ALA A 422 -21.57 14.86 15.71
CA ALA A 422 -20.23 14.46 16.16
C ALA A 422 -19.30 15.66 16.35
N ASN A 423 -19.38 16.69 15.50
CA ASN A 423 -18.56 17.90 15.62
C ASN A 423 -18.99 18.83 16.78
N LYS A 424 -20.17 18.63 17.36
CA LYS A 424 -20.70 19.40 18.50
C LYS A 424 -20.59 18.67 19.84
N ASP A 425 -20.20 17.40 19.83
CA ASP A 425 -20.17 16.56 21.02
C ASP A 425 -18.75 16.48 21.61
N ASP A 426 -18.64 16.87 22.89
CA ASP A 426 -17.37 16.97 23.62
C ASP A 426 -16.55 15.67 23.61
N TYR A 427 -17.19 14.50 23.59
CA TYR A 427 -16.50 13.21 23.55
C TYR A 427 -15.65 13.07 22.29
N PHE A 428 -16.20 13.43 21.13
CA PHE A 428 -15.55 13.29 19.83
C PHE A 428 -14.58 14.44 19.56
N VAL A 429 -14.94 15.66 19.95
CA VAL A 429 -14.08 16.85 19.79
C VAL A 429 -12.80 16.72 20.63
N SER A 430 -12.91 16.35 21.91
CA SER A 430 -11.74 16.16 22.79
C SER A 430 -10.79 15.06 22.31
N ARG A 431 -11.32 14.06 21.61
CA ARG A 431 -10.56 12.95 20.98
C ARG A 431 -10.11 13.24 19.55
N LYS A 432 -10.47 14.42 19.02
CA LYS A 432 -10.14 14.86 17.66
C LYS A 432 -10.63 13.89 16.58
N LEU A 433 -11.82 13.32 16.78
CA LEU A 433 -12.48 12.41 15.87
C LEU A 433 -13.30 13.20 14.85
N GLY A 434 -12.64 13.80 13.86
CA GLY A 434 -13.29 14.49 12.74
C GLY A 434 -13.47 13.59 11.53
N ALA A 435 -14.45 13.91 10.66
CA ALA A 435 -14.69 13.20 9.41
C ALA A 435 -13.44 13.25 8.50
N ASN A 436 -12.99 12.08 8.05
CA ASN A 436 -11.80 11.92 7.22
C ASN A 436 -12.16 11.78 5.73
N VAL A 437 -11.16 11.52 4.88
CA VAL A 437 -11.36 11.33 3.43
C VAL A 437 -12.32 10.18 3.08
N ASP A 438 -12.35 9.12 3.89
CA ASP A 438 -13.17 7.92 3.64
C ASP A 438 -14.66 8.23 3.85
N TYR A 439 -14.96 9.10 4.82
CA TYR A 439 -16.33 9.57 5.08
C TYR A 439 -16.91 10.29 3.86
N TRP A 440 -16.20 11.30 3.37
CA TRP A 440 -16.68 12.11 2.25
C TRP A 440 -16.63 11.35 0.92
N SER A 441 -15.58 10.54 0.68
CA SER A 441 -15.50 9.76 -0.56
C SER A 441 -16.61 8.71 -0.65
N GLY A 442 -16.95 8.02 0.44
CA GLY A 442 -18.09 7.09 0.48
C GLY A 442 -19.42 7.77 0.11
N LEU A 443 -19.66 8.98 0.62
CA LEU A 443 -20.85 9.77 0.29
C LEU A 443 -20.85 10.21 -1.18
N ILE A 444 -19.72 10.71 -1.69
CA ILE A 444 -19.59 11.11 -3.09
C ILE A 444 -19.85 9.92 -4.02
N TYR A 445 -19.19 8.78 -3.78
CA TYR A 445 -19.37 7.58 -4.61
C TYR A 445 -20.81 7.10 -4.61
N THR A 446 -21.47 7.11 -3.44
CA THR A 446 -22.89 6.74 -3.33
C THR A 446 -23.77 7.68 -4.16
N GLN A 447 -23.52 8.99 -4.10
CA GLN A 447 -24.31 9.99 -4.83
C GLN A 447 -24.08 9.95 -6.35
N ILE A 448 -22.85 9.64 -6.79
CA ILE A 448 -22.56 9.38 -8.22
C ILE A 448 -23.27 8.11 -8.71
N GLY A 449 -23.62 7.19 -7.81
CA GLY A 449 -24.35 5.95 -8.14
C GLY A 449 -23.46 4.70 -8.18
N PHE A 450 -22.25 4.77 -7.65
CA PHE A 450 -21.41 3.58 -7.51
C PHE A 450 -21.97 2.65 -6.43
N PRO A 451 -22.00 1.32 -6.68
CA PRO A 451 -22.30 0.38 -5.63
C PRO A 451 -21.13 0.28 -4.63
N THR A 452 -21.42 -0.06 -3.37
CA THR A 452 -20.46 -0.01 -2.26
C THR A 452 -19.24 -0.94 -2.45
N ASP A 453 -19.44 -2.11 -3.05
CA ASP A 453 -18.39 -3.09 -3.39
C ASP A 453 -17.40 -2.60 -4.49
N MET A 454 -17.70 -1.49 -5.18
CA MET A 454 -16.79 -0.83 -6.12
C MET A 454 -15.90 0.22 -5.47
N PHE A 455 -16.17 0.65 -4.23
CA PHE A 455 -15.44 1.77 -3.63
C PHE A 455 -13.96 1.48 -3.48
N THR A 456 -13.60 0.26 -3.04
CA THR A 456 -12.20 -0.18 -2.93
C THR A 456 -11.55 -0.35 -4.30
N VAL A 457 -12.31 -0.67 -5.35
CA VAL A 457 -11.80 -0.74 -6.74
C VAL A 457 -11.42 0.64 -7.26
N ILE A 458 -12.28 1.64 -7.04
CA ILE A 458 -12.01 3.04 -7.40
C ILE A 458 -10.80 3.56 -6.62
N PHE A 459 -10.69 3.18 -5.34
CA PHE A 459 -9.51 3.46 -4.54
C PHE A 459 -8.25 2.79 -5.14
N ALA A 460 -8.32 1.53 -5.54
CA ALA A 460 -7.20 0.83 -6.15
C ALA A 460 -6.72 1.53 -7.44
N VAL A 461 -7.64 1.96 -8.32
CA VAL A 461 -7.30 2.70 -9.56
C VAL A 461 -6.43 3.92 -9.25
N ALA A 462 -6.82 4.71 -8.26
CA ALA A 462 -6.04 5.87 -7.82
C ALA A 462 -4.65 5.45 -7.29
N ARG A 463 -4.64 4.45 -6.41
CA ARG A 463 -3.47 4.05 -5.63
C ARG A 463 -2.37 3.36 -6.45
N VAL A 464 -2.69 2.89 -7.66
CA VAL A 464 -1.70 2.35 -8.63
C VAL A 464 -0.55 3.32 -8.85
N ALA A 465 -0.81 4.63 -8.95
CA ALA A 465 0.23 5.64 -9.14
C ALA A 465 1.26 5.63 -8.01
N GLY A 466 0.79 5.63 -6.75
CA GLY A 466 1.64 5.54 -5.57
C GLY A 466 2.42 4.23 -5.52
N TRP A 467 1.77 3.09 -5.73
CA TRP A 467 2.44 1.79 -5.73
C TRP A 467 3.58 1.71 -6.75
N LEU A 468 3.34 2.19 -7.98
CA LEU A 468 4.36 2.23 -9.04
C LEU A 468 5.48 3.24 -8.72
N ALA A 469 5.17 4.39 -8.12
CA ALA A 469 6.17 5.35 -7.68
C ALA A 469 7.12 4.76 -6.64
N HIS A 470 6.58 4.09 -5.61
CA HIS A 470 7.37 3.44 -4.57
C HIS A 470 8.17 2.25 -5.12
N TRP A 471 7.56 1.44 -5.99
CA TRP A 471 8.26 0.34 -6.67
C TRP A 471 9.43 0.85 -7.51
N ARG A 472 9.21 1.88 -8.35
CA ARG A 472 10.24 2.51 -9.16
C ARG A 472 11.37 3.07 -8.28
N GLN A 473 11.04 3.74 -7.19
CA GLN A 473 12.04 4.24 -6.24
C GLN A 473 12.89 3.12 -5.64
N MET A 474 12.28 2.00 -5.26
CA MET A 474 13.00 0.84 -4.74
C MET A 474 13.93 0.24 -5.79
N MET A 475 13.44 0.06 -7.02
CA MET A 475 14.20 -0.49 -8.14
C MET A 475 15.42 0.36 -8.55
N LEU A 476 15.32 1.69 -8.39
CA LEU A 476 16.40 2.63 -8.72
C LEU A 476 17.42 2.83 -7.60
N GLN A 477 17.32 2.09 -6.50
CA GLN A 477 18.37 2.09 -5.47
C GLN A 477 19.66 1.47 -6.01
N GLN A 478 20.81 1.88 -5.45
CA GLN A 478 22.12 1.30 -5.83
C GLN A 478 22.15 -0.22 -5.71
N LYS A 479 21.42 -0.77 -4.73
CA LYS A 479 21.26 -2.20 -4.51
C LYS A 479 19.86 -2.48 -3.97
N VAL A 480 19.04 -3.16 -4.76
CA VAL A 480 17.78 -3.75 -4.29
C VAL A 480 18.12 -4.95 -3.39
N THR A 481 17.53 -4.99 -2.20
CA THR A 481 17.71 -6.08 -1.24
C THR A 481 16.37 -6.72 -0.94
N ILE A 482 16.32 -8.05 -0.99
CA ILE A 482 15.13 -8.80 -0.62
C ILE A 482 14.73 -8.52 0.83
N TRP A 483 13.44 -8.24 1.05
CA TRP A 483 12.90 -8.06 2.40
C TRP A 483 12.63 -9.44 3.01
N ARG A 484 13.37 -9.76 4.07
CA ARG A 484 13.31 -11.08 4.74
C ARG A 484 13.27 -10.89 6.27
N PRO A 485 12.08 -10.61 6.85
CA PRO A 485 11.93 -10.43 8.28
C PRO A 485 12.25 -11.72 9.06
N ARG A 486 12.45 -11.57 10.37
CA ARG A 486 12.64 -12.66 11.34
C ARG A 486 11.39 -12.81 12.20
N GLN A 487 11.31 -13.92 12.92
CA GLN A 487 10.27 -14.19 13.91
C GLN A 487 10.90 -14.54 15.27
N ILE A 488 10.12 -14.45 16.34
CA ILE A 488 10.42 -15.13 17.61
C ILE A 488 9.73 -16.48 17.57
N TYR A 489 10.50 -17.57 17.59
CA TYR A 489 9.93 -18.91 17.58
C TYR A 489 9.53 -19.31 18.99
N VAL A 490 8.24 -19.46 19.28
CA VAL A 490 7.71 -19.83 20.62
C VAL A 490 7.12 -21.24 20.65
N GLY A 491 7.41 -22.06 19.64
CA GLY A 491 6.96 -23.45 19.57
C GLY A 491 7.81 -24.40 20.41
N GLU A 492 7.48 -25.69 20.29
CA GLU A 492 8.26 -26.80 20.88
C GLU A 492 9.71 -26.77 20.41
N GLY A 493 10.64 -27.16 21.28
CA GLY A 493 12.04 -27.38 20.91
C GLY A 493 12.22 -28.64 20.05
N GLU A 494 13.46 -29.12 20.00
CA GLU A 494 13.77 -30.39 19.34
C GLU A 494 12.95 -31.55 19.93
N ARG A 495 12.33 -32.35 19.05
CA ARG A 495 11.53 -33.52 19.43
C ARG A 495 11.65 -34.62 18.38
N ASP A 496 11.66 -35.86 18.85
CA ASP A 496 11.77 -37.02 17.97
C ASP A 496 10.53 -37.22 17.10
N TYR A 497 10.76 -37.67 15.87
CA TYR A 497 9.69 -38.05 14.97
C TYR A 497 9.01 -39.36 15.43
N VAL A 498 7.70 -39.29 15.65
CA VAL A 498 6.88 -40.47 15.96
C VAL A 498 6.15 -40.92 14.69
N SER A 499 6.29 -42.20 14.33
CA SER A 499 5.61 -42.80 13.17
C SER A 499 4.09 -42.69 13.31
N ILE A 500 3.36 -42.63 12.19
CA ILE A 500 1.93 -42.33 12.20
C ILE A 500 1.12 -43.32 13.05
N GLU A 501 1.55 -44.58 13.11
CA GLU A 501 0.93 -45.67 13.86
C GLU A 501 1.14 -45.55 15.38
N LYS A 502 2.13 -44.78 15.81
CA LYS A 502 2.55 -44.63 17.21
C LYS A 502 2.10 -43.30 17.84
N ARG A 503 1.37 -42.47 17.10
CA ARG A 503 0.88 -41.17 17.58
C ARG A 503 -0.38 -41.40 18.43
N ALA A 504 -0.41 -40.82 19.63
CA ALA A 504 -1.66 -40.73 20.40
C ALA A 504 -2.59 -39.70 19.74
N SER A 505 -3.90 -39.96 19.73
CA SER A 505 -4.88 -38.92 19.40
C SER A 505 -4.73 -37.81 20.43
N ALA A 506 -4.55 -36.56 19.97
CA ALA A 506 -4.60 -35.41 20.87
C ALA A 506 -5.95 -35.46 21.60
N ALA A 507 -5.94 -35.67 22.92
CA ALA A 507 -7.15 -35.72 23.70
C ALA A 507 -7.86 -34.37 23.58
N GLU A 508 -9.13 -34.39 23.19
CA GLU A 508 -10.02 -33.22 23.15
C GLU A 508 -10.23 -32.76 24.60
N GLY A 509 -9.38 -31.86 25.09
CA GLY A 509 -9.67 -31.11 26.30
C GLY A 509 -10.87 -30.21 26.05
N GLU A 510 -11.90 -30.31 26.90
CA GLU A 510 -13.09 -29.45 26.83
C GLU A 510 -12.67 -27.96 26.82
N GLY A 511 -12.84 -27.30 25.67
CA GLY A 511 -12.58 -25.87 25.50
C GLY A 511 -11.34 -25.49 24.69
N GLU A 512 -10.49 -26.44 24.29
CA GLU A 512 -9.36 -26.14 23.38
C GLU A 512 -9.81 -26.17 21.92
N ARG A 513 -9.44 -25.14 21.14
CA ARG A 513 -9.61 -25.15 19.68
C ARG A 513 -8.89 -26.40 19.14
N SER A 514 -9.62 -27.27 18.45
CA SER A 514 -9.03 -28.44 17.81
C SER A 514 -7.84 -28.03 16.93
N ASN A 515 -6.66 -28.60 17.20
CA ASN A 515 -5.48 -28.49 16.36
C ASN A 515 -5.57 -29.39 15.10
N ALA A 516 -6.74 -29.98 14.83
CA ALA A 516 -7.00 -30.77 13.64
C ALA A 516 -7.86 -29.98 12.64
N PRO A 517 -7.68 -30.22 11.33
CA PRO A 517 -8.61 -29.72 10.33
C PRO A 517 -10.03 -30.15 10.66
N VAL A 518 -10.97 -29.21 10.61
CA VAL A 518 -12.40 -29.54 10.72
C VAL A 518 -12.80 -30.28 9.44
N PRO A 519 -13.48 -31.44 9.53
CA PRO A 519 -14.02 -32.11 8.35
C PRO A 519 -14.92 -31.16 7.56
N VAL A 520 -14.59 -30.94 6.29
CA VAL A 520 -15.45 -30.16 5.40
C VAL A 520 -16.54 -31.09 4.88
N HIS A 521 -17.80 -30.79 5.21
CA HIS A 521 -18.92 -31.44 4.56
C HIS A 521 -18.97 -30.99 3.10
N HIS A 522 -18.67 -31.90 2.18
CA HIS A 522 -18.86 -31.67 0.75
C HIS A 522 -20.36 -31.68 0.43
N GLY A 523 -20.99 -30.52 0.57
CA GLY A 523 -22.37 -30.29 0.12
C GLY A 523 -22.44 -30.33 -1.41
N GLY A 524 -23.42 -31.05 -1.96
CA GLY A 524 -23.62 -31.16 -3.41
C GLY A 524 -23.83 -32.59 -3.91
N ASP A 525 -23.51 -33.59 -3.09
CA ASP A 525 -23.87 -34.97 -3.39
C ASP A 525 -25.38 -35.13 -3.21
N SER A 526 -26.10 -35.07 -4.33
CA SER A 526 -27.52 -35.39 -4.35
C SER A 526 -27.75 -36.75 -3.67
N ARG A 527 -28.93 -36.97 -3.08
CA ARG A 527 -29.30 -38.31 -2.58
C ARG A 527 -29.07 -39.41 -3.62
N ARG A 528 -29.14 -39.10 -4.91
CA ARG A 528 -28.80 -40.02 -6.01
C ARG A 528 -27.33 -40.43 -6.01
N ARG A 529 -26.38 -39.53 -5.73
CA ARG A 529 -24.94 -39.85 -5.63
C ARG A 529 -24.63 -40.65 -4.36
N ALA A 530 -25.28 -40.31 -3.25
CA ALA A 530 -25.15 -41.09 -2.01
C ALA A 530 -25.72 -42.53 -2.14
N LEU A 531 -26.70 -42.74 -3.02
CA LEU A 531 -27.26 -44.05 -3.37
C LEU A 531 -26.62 -44.71 -4.58
N ALA A 532 -25.69 -44.03 -5.26
CA ALA A 532 -25.02 -44.60 -6.42
C ALA A 532 -23.97 -45.62 -5.98
N SER A 533 -23.89 -46.72 -6.72
CA SER A 533 -22.76 -47.63 -6.61
C SER A 533 -21.70 -47.22 -7.62
N TYR A 534 -20.48 -46.97 -7.16
CA TYR A 534 -19.35 -46.63 -8.03
C TYR A 534 -18.05 -47.17 -7.46
N VAL A 535 -17.07 -47.35 -8.34
CA VAL A 535 -15.68 -47.59 -7.94
C VAL A 535 -14.96 -46.25 -8.03
N ASP A 536 -14.35 -45.81 -6.95
CA ASP A 536 -13.60 -44.56 -6.97
C ASP A 536 -12.26 -44.71 -7.71
N GLU A 537 -11.56 -43.59 -7.89
CA GLU A 537 -10.25 -43.54 -8.55
C GLU A 537 -9.15 -44.38 -7.85
N LYS A 538 -9.42 -44.90 -6.65
CA LYS A 538 -8.53 -45.78 -5.89
C LYS A 538 -8.99 -47.24 -5.88
N GLY A 539 -9.99 -47.59 -6.68
CA GLY A 539 -10.51 -48.96 -6.77
C GLY A 539 -11.43 -49.35 -5.61
N ARG A 540 -11.81 -48.42 -4.73
CA ARG A 540 -12.71 -48.70 -3.61
C ARG A 540 -14.14 -48.77 -4.11
N GLN A 541 -14.81 -49.89 -3.85
CA GLN A 541 -16.23 -50.03 -4.13
C GLN A 541 -17.05 -49.26 -3.10
N PHE A 542 -17.83 -48.29 -3.58
CA PHE A 542 -18.89 -47.66 -2.82
C PHE A 542 -20.21 -48.26 -3.30
N VAL A 543 -20.99 -48.79 -2.35
CA VAL A 543 -22.37 -49.20 -2.58
C VAL A 543 -23.23 -48.26 -1.75
N GLY A 544 -24.12 -47.53 -2.43
CA GLY A 544 -25.00 -46.58 -1.77
C GLY A 544 -25.87 -47.26 -0.72
N GLY A 545 -25.68 -46.92 0.56
CA GLY A 545 -26.47 -47.46 1.66
C GLY A 545 -27.66 -46.56 1.99
N SER A 546 -28.89 -47.10 1.97
CA SER A 546 -30.04 -46.39 2.56
C SER A 546 -29.95 -46.50 4.09
N LYS A 547 -29.34 -45.52 4.74
CA LYS A 547 -29.68 -45.25 6.14
C LYS A 547 -30.91 -44.35 6.15
N LEU A 548 -32.10 -44.96 6.14
CA LEU A 548 -33.33 -44.32 6.63
C LEU A 548 -33.30 -44.35 8.16
#